data_AF-A0A914D731-F1
#
_entry.id   AF-A0A914D731-F1
#
_cell.length_a   1.000
_cell.length_b   1.000
_cell.length_c   1.000
_cell.angle_alpha   90.00
_cell.angle_beta   90.00
_cell.angle_gamma   90.00
#
_symmetry.space_group_name_H-M   'P 1'
#
loop_
_entity.id
_entity.type
_entity.pdbx_description
1 polymer ?
#
loop_
_entity_poly.entity_id
_entity_poly.type
_entity_poly.pdbx_seq_one_letter_code
_entity_poly.pdbx_strand_id
1 'polypeptide(L)'
;MSIIAHIPTGFPTPAIPKFSWFTTLLPDAIIIAIVIYAVTISVAKLFAQKHNYVEVRALAVCQMISSFLLCMPASGGLARSTLNSQIGSKSQVTSIVSSSLMLIVILWVGPLLYDLPTCVLSAIIAIALRPMFRQFLQLELLWKTSFYDFLIWIVSFVCTVTWDVSEGLICAIGFALLTVIVRIQW
;
A
#
# COMPACT_ATOMS: atom_id res chain seq x y z
N MET A 1 23.63 18.34 -6.32
CA MET A 1 22.58 17.36 -6.69
C MET A 1 22.73 16.16 -5.77
N SER A 2 21.70 15.81 -5.01
CA SER A 2 21.74 14.59 -4.21
C SER A 2 21.57 13.40 -5.15
N ILE A 3 22.55 12.52 -5.19
CA ILE A 3 22.52 11.22 -5.89
C ILE A 3 22.21 10.11 -4.88
N ILE A 4 21.82 8.94 -5.38
CA ILE A 4 21.48 7.78 -4.55
C ILE A 4 22.78 7.06 -4.20
N ALA A 5 23.46 7.51 -3.14
CA ALA A 5 24.83 7.10 -2.81
C ALA A 5 25.00 5.66 -2.28
N HIS A 6 23.92 4.92 -2.01
CA HIS A 6 24.04 3.53 -1.53
C HIS A 6 22.86 2.67 -1.95
N ILE A 7 23.11 1.72 -2.84
CA ILE A 7 22.16 0.66 -3.20
C ILE A 7 22.81 -0.64 -2.70
N PRO A 8 22.20 -1.37 -1.75
CA PRO A 8 22.75 -2.64 -1.30
C PRO A 8 22.73 -3.63 -2.47
N THR A 9 23.89 -3.88 -3.06
CA THR A 9 24.09 -4.88 -4.11
C THR A 9 24.37 -6.22 -3.44
N GLY A 10 23.38 -7.11 -3.43
CA GLY A 10 23.51 -8.45 -2.85
C GLY A 10 22.18 -8.96 -2.31
N PHE A 11 22.14 -10.25 -1.95
CA PHE A 11 21.00 -10.79 -1.24
C PHE A 11 20.98 -10.27 0.20
N PRO A 12 19.81 -9.83 0.72
CA PRO A 12 19.70 -9.50 2.14
C PRO A 12 19.95 -10.77 2.95
N THR A 13 20.87 -10.70 3.92
CA THR A 13 21.09 -11.79 4.87
C THR A 13 19.82 -11.94 5.71
N PRO A 14 19.23 -13.15 5.83
CA PRO A 14 18.07 -13.37 6.68
C PRO A 14 18.39 -12.92 8.10
N ALA A 15 17.65 -11.96 8.62
CA ALA A 15 17.82 -11.47 9.98
C ALA A 15 16.56 -11.78 10.79
N ILE A 16 16.77 -12.27 12.00
CA ILE A 16 15.69 -12.52 12.94
C ILE A 16 15.23 -11.16 13.48
N PRO A 17 13.92 -10.84 13.44
CA PRO A 17 13.41 -9.59 13.99
C PRO A 17 13.77 -9.48 15.48
N LYS A 18 14.34 -8.33 15.87
CA LYS A 18 14.74 -8.07 17.25
C LYS A 18 13.51 -7.92 18.15
N PHE A 19 13.25 -8.91 19.00
CA PHE A 19 12.11 -8.90 19.93
C PHE A 19 12.11 -7.75 20.95
N SER A 20 13.26 -7.08 21.16
CA SER A 20 13.37 -5.95 22.09
C SER A 20 12.47 -4.76 21.73
N TRP A 21 12.16 -4.55 20.45
CA TRP A 21 11.33 -3.43 19.98
C TRP A 21 9.87 -3.83 19.73
N PHE A 22 9.53 -5.09 20.01
CA PHE A 22 8.24 -5.68 19.65
C PHE A 22 7.07 -4.96 20.34
N THR A 23 7.20 -4.63 21.63
CA THR A 23 6.15 -3.96 22.40
C THR A 23 5.93 -2.52 21.97
N THR A 24 6.99 -1.82 21.57
CA THR A 24 6.91 -0.43 21.09
C THR A 24 6.31 -0.34 19.68
N LEU A 25 6.63 -1.30 18.81
CA LEU A 25 6.18 -1.31 17.41
C LEU A 25 4.82 -1.97 17.20
N LEU A 26 4.32 -2.70 18.20
CA LEU A 26 3.04 -3.41 18.14
C LEU A 26 1.85 -2.54 17.68
N PRO A 27 1.61 -1.33 18.25
CA PRO A 27 0.45 -0.53 17.87
C PRO A 27 0.51 -0.09 16.39
N ASP A 28 1.65 0.42 15.93
CA ASP A 28 1.83 0.80 14.54
C ASP A 28 1.73 -0.40 13.59
N ALA A 29 2.27 -1.55 13.99
CA ALA A 29 2.17 -2.78 13.20
C ALA A 29 0.72 -3.25 13.02
N ILE A 30 -0.13 -3.12 14.05
CA ILE A 30 -1.56 -3.47 13.97
C ILE A 30 -2.27 -2.53 12.98
N ILE A 31 -2.02 -1.22 13.07
CA ILE A 31 -2.60 -0.21 12.17
C ILE A 31 -2.20 -0.50 10.72
N ILE A 32 -0.92 -0.72 10.46
CA ILE A 32 -0.40 -1.07 9.14
C ILE A 32 -1.02 -2.38 8.64
N ALA A 33 -1.16 -3.40 9.49
CA ALA A 33 -1.78 -4.66 9.12
C ALA A 33 -3.26 -4.50 8.72
N ILE A 34 -4.03 -3.68 9.45
CA ILE A 34 -5.43 -3.35 9.11
C ILE A 34 -5.49 -2.66 7.75
N VAL A 35 -4.64 -1.66 7.50
CA VAL A 35 -4.60 -0.94 6.23
C VAL A 35 -4.22 -1.87 5.07
N ILE A 36 -3.18 -2.68 5.22
CA ILE A 36 -2.74 -3.64 4.19
C ILE A 36 -3.84 -4.66 3.91
N TYR A 37 -4.50 -5.17 4.95
CA TYR A 37 -5.62 -6.09 4.81
C TYR A 37 -6.78 -5.43 4.07
N ALA A 38 -7.17 -4.21 4.45
CA ALA A 38 -8.25 -3.45 3.82
C ALA A 38 -7.97 -3.15 2.34
N VAL A 39 -6.74 -2.77 1.99
CA VAL A 39 -6.33 -2.56 0.60
C VAL A 39 -6.36 -3.88 -0.15
N THR A 40 -5.79 -4.94 0.41
CA THR A 40 -5.70 -6.25 -0.25
C THR A 40 -7.07 -6.85 -0.50
N ILE A 41 -8.02 -6.76 0.45
CA ILE A 41 -9.38 -7.24 0.26
C ILE A 41 -10.14 -6.37 -0.75
N SER A 42 -9.90 -5.06 -0.80
CA SER A 42 -10.48 -4.16 -1.80
C SER A 42 -10.03 -4.54 -3.21
N VAL A 43 -8.73 -4.80 -3.38
CA VAL A 43 -8.17 -5.34 -4.63
C VAL A 43 -8.79 -6.70 -4.96
N ALA A 44 -8.79 -7.62 -3.98
CA ALA A 44 -9.30 -8.96 -4.17
C ALA A 44 -10.78 -8.95 -4.59
N LYS A 45 -11.61 -8.05 -4.04
CA LYS A 45 -13.01 -7.90 -4.45
C LYS A 45 -13.14 -7.39 -5.88
N LEU A 46 -12.33 -6.39 -6.28
CA LEU A 46 -12.31 -5.89 -7.66
C LEU A 46 -11.95 -7.00 -8.67
N PHE A 47 -10.98 -7.86 -8.33
CA PHE A 47 -10.60 -8.99 -9.17
C PHE A 47 -11.52 -10.20 -9.03
N ALA A 48 -12.14 -10.43 -7.87
CA ALA A 48 -13.09 -11.51 -7.65
C ALA A 48 -14.38 -11.29 -8.45
N GLN A 49 -14.85 -10.04 -8.60
CA GLN A 49 -15.94 -9.72 -9.52
C GLN A 49 -15.60 -10.08 -10.97
N LYS A 50 -14.32 -10.10 -11.33
CA LYS A 50 -13.84 -10.39 -12.69
C LYS A 50 -13.45 -11.87 -12.90
N HIS A 51 -12.98 -12.56 -11.85
CA HIS A 51 -12.33 -13.87 -11.94
C HIS A 51 -12.69 -14.89 -10.83
N ASN A 52 -13.64 -14.59 -9.92
CA ASN A 52 -14.13 -15.49 -8.86
C ASN A 52 -13.04 -16.15 -7.98
N TYR A 53 -11.92 -15.47 -7.74
CA TYR A 53 -10.78 -16.05 -7.02
C TYR A 53 -10.24 -15.11 -5.94
N VAL A 54 -9.99 -15.65 -4.75
CA VAL A 54 -9.62 -14.89 -3.54
C VAL A 54 -8.40 -15.55 -2.88
N GLU A 55 -7.21 -14.99 -3.11
CA GLU A 55 -5.91 -15.54 -2.62
C GLU A 55 -5.40 -14.92 -1.31
N VAL A 56 -6.25 -14.32 -0.48
CA VAL A 56 -5.80 -13.59 0.73
C VAL A 56 -4.97 -14.45 1.68
N ARG A 57 -5.23 -15.77 1.75
CA ARG A 57 -4.44 -16.69 2.60
C ARG A 57 -3.01 -16.87 2.09
N ALA A 58 -2.81 -16.98 0.78
CA ALA A 58 -1.48 -17.13 0.20
C ALA A 58 -0.66 -15.86 0.40
N LEU A 59 -1.28 -14.68 0.25
CA LEU A 59 -0.62 -13.39 0.50
C LEU A 59 -0.17 -13.24 1.95
N ALA A 60 -0.97 -13.66 2.92
CA ALA A 60 -0.58 -13.63 4.34
C ALA A 60 0.65 -14.51 4.62
N VAL A 61 0.69 -15.73 4.06
CA VAL A 61 1.85 -16.63 4.18
C VAL A 61 3.09 -16.01 3.53
N CYS A 62 2.96 -15.41 2.34
CA CYS A 62 4.07 -14.73 1.67
C CYS A 62 4.62 -13.56 2.51
N GLN A 63 3.76 -12.77 3.15
CA GLN A 63 4.19 -11.66 4.02
C GLN A 63 4.92 -12.18 5.27
N MET A 64 4.46 -13.29 5.85
CA MET A 64 5.13 -13.92 6.98
C MET A 64 6.53 -14.41 6.61
N ILE A 65 6.69 -15.04 5.44
CA ILE A 65 8.01 -15.45 4.92
C ILE A 65 8.89 -14.23 4.62
N SER A 66 8.31 -13.18 4.04
CA SER A 66 9.02 -11.95 3.66
C SER A 66 9.55 -11.17 4.88
N SER A 67 8.91 -11.29 6.03
CA SER A 67 9.36 -10.69 7.29
C SER A 67 10.77 -11.15 7.71
N PHE A 68 11.15 -12.40 7.40
CA PHE A 68 12.48 -12.94 7.71
C PHE A 68 13.58 -12.46 6.74
N LEU A 69 13.20 -11.86 5.62
CA LEU A 69 14.09 -11.40 4.54
C LEU A 69 14.34 -9.88 4.59
N LEU A 70 14.04 -9.23 5.72
CA LEU A 70 14.08 -7.76 5.90
C LEU A 70 13.21 -7.00 4.88
N CYS A 71 12.12 -7.62 4.42
CA CYS A 71 11.21 -6.98 3.47
C CYS A 71 10.24 -6.04 4.20
N MET A 72 9.98 -4.88 3.61
CA MET A 72 8.90 -4.01 4.06
C MET A 72 7.54 -4.64 3.76
N PRO A 73 6.52 -4.39 4.59
CA PRO A 73 5.21 -4.97 4.38
C PRO A 73 4.58 -4.42 3.10
N ALA A 74 4.45 -5.26 2.08
CA ALA A 74 3.91 -4.87 0.79
C ALA A 74 2.37 -4.89 0.80
N SER A 75 1.73 -3.83 0.32
CA SER A 75 0.32 -3.86 -0.06
C SER A 75 0.19 -4.33 -1.51
N GLY A 76 -0.84 -5.13 -1.82
CA GLY A 76 -1.05 -5.65 -3.17
C GLY A 76 -1.01 -4.53 -4.21
N GLY A 77 -0.05 -4.59 -5.14
CA GLY A 77 0.27 -3.49 -6.05
C GLY A 77 -0.83 -3.25 -7.09
N LEU A 78 -1.87 -2.49 -6.72
CA LEU A 78 -3.00 -2.11 -7.56
C LEU A 78 -2.55 -1.70 -8.97
N ALA A 79 -1.61 -0.76 -9.06
CA ALA A 79 -1.11 -0.25 -10.33
C ALA A 79 -0.53 -1.36 -11.21
N ARG A 80 0.26 -2.29 -10.65
CA ARG A 80 0.88 -3.37 -11.42
C ARG A 80 -0.13 -4.44 -11.81
N SER A 81 -1.05 -4.80 -10.93
CA SER A 81 -2.09 -5.80 -11.23
C SER A 81 -3.08 -5.29 -12.28
N THR A 82 -3.46 -4.01 -12.22
CA THR A 82 -4.33 -3.39 -13.23
C THR A 82 -3.63 -3.34 -14.59
N LEU A 83 -2.36 -2.92 -14.65
CA LEU A 83 -1.58 -2.94 -15.89
C LEU A 83 -1.44 -4.36 -16.45
N ASN A 84 -1.15 -5.35 -15.59
CA ASN A 84 -1.03 -6.75 -16.03
C ASN A 84 -2.36 -7.30 -16.58
N SER A 85 -3.49 -6.92 -15.98
CA SER A 85 -4.82 -7.26 -16.48
C SER A 85 -5.17 -6.55 -17.79
N GLN A 86 -4.72 -5.30 -17.99
CA GLN A 86 -4.92 -4.54 -19.23
C GLN A 86 -4.14 -5.14 -20.41
N ILE A 87 -2.93 -5.64 -20.15
CA ILE A 87 -2.07 -6.32 -21.13
C ILE A 87 -2.60 -7.74 -21.48
N GLY A 88 -3.66 -8.20 -20.80
CA GLY A 88 -4.30 -9.48 -21.07
C GLY A 88 -3.58 -10.68 -20.45
N SER A 89 -2.68 -10.46 -19.48
CA SER A 89 -2.07 -11.56 -18.73
C SER A 89 -3.12 -12.26 -17.87
N LYS A 90 -3.20 -13.60 -18.02
CA LYS A 90 -4.16 -14.46 -17.31
C LYS A 90 -3.48 -15.46 -16.35
N SER A 91 -2.15 -15.42 -16.23
CA SER A 91 -1.38 -16.45 -15.52
C SER A 91 -0.41 -15.87 -14.49
N GLN A 92 -0.28 -16.56 -13.35
CA GLN A 92 0.67 -16.24 -12.27
C GLN A 92 2.13 -16.32 -12.73
N VAL A 93 2.40 -16.97 -13.87
CA VAL A 93 3.72 -17.01 -14.50
C VAL A 93 4.25 -15.61 -14.80
N THR A 94 3.38 -14.64 -15.14
CA THR A 94 3.82 -13.26 -15.39
C THR A 94 4.39 -12.59 -14.13
N SER A 95 3.85 -12.89 -12.95
CA SER A 95 4.35 -12.41 -11.67
C SER A 95 5.73 -12.98 -11.34
N ILE A 96 5.96 -14.26 -11.68
CA ILE A 96 7.25 -14.94 -11.50
C ILE A 96 8.31 -14.33 -12.42
N VAL A 97 7.98 -14.14 -13.70
CA VAL A 97 8.89 -13.55 -14.70
C VAL A 97 9.21 -12.09 -14.35
N SER A 98 8.23 -11.30 -13.91
CA SER A 98 8.49 -9.93 -13.44
C SER A 98 9.40 -9.89 -12.22
N SER A 99 9.19 -10.78 -11.26
CA SER A 99 10.01 -10.84 -10.05
C SER A 99 11.45 -11.28 -10.34
N SER A 100 11.63 -12.28 -11.22
CA SER A 100 12.98 -12.73 -11.62
C SER A 100 13.72 -11.68 -12.43
N LEU A 101 13.04 -10.99 -13.34
CA LEU A 101 13.61 -9.86 -14.08
C LEU A 101 14.04 -8.74 -13.12
N MET A 102 13.19 -8.38 -12.16
CA MET A 102 13.51 -7.35 -11.16
C MET A 102 14.76 -7.73 -10.34
N LEU A 103 14.88 -9.01 -9.96
CA LEU A 103 16.06 -9.52 -9.25
C LEU A 103 17.34 -9.37 -10.09
N ILE A 104 17.30 -9.73 -11.38
CA ILE A 104 18.43 -9.58 -12.30
C ILE A 104 18.82 -8.11 -12.45
N VAL A 105 17.82 -7.22 -12.62
CA VAL A 105 18.05 -5.78 -12.75
C VAL A 105 18.72 -5.22 -11.50
N ILE A 106 18.29 -5.59 -10.30
CA ILE A 106 18.91 -5.11 -9.06
C ILE A 106 20.35 -5.60 -8.93
N LEU A 107 20.64 -6.87 -9.28
CA LEU A 107 21.98 -7.45 -9.14
C LEU A 107 22.98 -6.91 -10.18
N TRP A 108 22.56 -6.74 -11.43
CA TRP A 108 23.45 -6.38 -12.55
C TRP A 108 23.39 -4.90 -12.93
N VAL A 109 22.21 -4.28 -12.87
CA VAL A 109 21.97 -2.87 -13.24
C VAL A 109 21.96 -1.96 -12.00
N GLY A 110 21.93 -2.52 -10.78
CA GLY A 110 22.07 -1.79 -9.51
C GLY A 110 23.19 -0.75 -9.50
N PRO A 111 24.42 -1.06 -9.96
CA PRO A 111 25.51 -0.09 -10.02
C PRO A 111 25.26 1.07 -10.98
N LEU A 112 24.51 0.86 -12.06
CA LEU A 112 24.14 1.89 -13.03
C LEU A 112 23.15 2.92 -12.46
N LEU A 113 22.43 2.56 -11.40
CA LEU A 113 21.45 3.42 -10.72
C LEU A 113 22.11 4.35 -9.68
N TYR A 114 23.41 4.22 -9.44
CA TYR A 114 24.15 5.07 -8.49
C TYR A 114 24.11 6.56 -8.88
N ASP A 115 24.29 6.82 -10.18
CA ASP A 115 24.30 8.18 -10.74
C ASP A 115 22.89 8.76 -10.93
N LEU A 116 21.83 8.04 -10.51
CA LEU A 116 20.47 8.49 -10.74
C LEU A 116 20.16 9.74 -9.89
N PRO A 117 19.75 10.86 -10.50
CA PRO A 117 19.40 12.06 -9.76
C PRO A 117 18.13 11.83 -8.94
N THR A 118 18.14 12.26 -7.67
CA THR A 118 16.95 12.25 -6.81
C THR A 118 15.73 12.96 -7.41
N CYS A 119 15.96 13.95 -8.30
CA CYS A 119 14.91 14.64 -9.04
C CYS A 119 14.07 13.73 -9.95
N VAL A 120 14.68 12.69 -10.54
CA VAL A 120 13.94 11.74 -11.39
C VAL A 120 13.05 10.87 -10.51
N LEU A 121 13.55 10.46 -9.35
CA LEU A 121 12.80 9.64 -8.40
C LEU A 121 11.61 10.42 -7.82
N SER A 122 11.80 11.69 -7.46
CA SER A 122 10.70 12.55 -6.99
C SER A 122 9.66 12.80 -8.08
N ALA A 123 10.06 12.96 -9.34
CA ALA A 123 9.13 13.09 -10.46
C ALA A 123 8.27 11.82 -10.66
N ILE A 124 8.88 10.63 -10.55
CA ILE A 124 8.16 9.35 -10.62
C ILE A 124 7.13 9.26 -9.49
N ILE A 125 7.50 9.63 -8.25
CA ILE A 125 6.59 9.64 -7.10
C ILE A 125 5.44 10.64 -7.34
N ALA A 126 5.73 11.85 -7.82
CA ALA A 126 4.70 12.86 -8.11
C ALA A 126 3.66 12.37 -9.14
N ILE A 127 4.11 11.66 -10.18
CA ILE A 127 3.23 11.05 -11.18
C ILE A 127 2.40 9.92 -10.56
N ALA A 128 3.00 9.09 -9.69
CA ALA A 128 2.32 8.01 -8.99
C ALA A 128 1.23 8.52 -8.03
N LEU A 129 1.38 9.73 -7.47
CA LEU A 129 0.39 10.38 -6.60
C LEU A 129 -0.76 11.05 -7.37
N ARG A 130 -0.63 11.28 -8.68
CA ARG A 130 -1.67 11.90 -9.51
C ARG A 130 -3.07 11.28 -9.37
N PRO A 131 -3.27 9.95 -9.38
CA PRO A 131 -4.58 9.34 -9.16
C PRO A 131 -5.14 9.58 -7.75
N MET A 132 -4.29 9.69 -6.72
CA MET A 132 -4.73 10.03 -5.36
C MET A 132 -5.27 11.47 -5.30
N PHE A 133 -4.59 12.42 -5.94
CA PHE A 133 -5.10 13.79 -6.03
C PHE A 133 -6.41 13.91 -6.79
N ARG A 134 -6.69 13.03 -7.76
CA ARG A 134 -7.99 13.02 -8.44
C ARG A 134 -9.15 12.63 -7.51
N GLN A 135 -8.90 11.96 -6.38
CA GLN A 135 -9.97 11.63 -5.42
C GLN A 135 -10.56 12.90 -4.77
N PHE A 136 -9.82 14.00 -4.70
CA PHE A 136 -10.36 15.28 -4.24
C PHE A 136 -11.46 15.83 -5.18
N LEU A 137 -11.45 15.49 -6.47
CA LEU A 137 -12.55 15.87 -7.36
C LEU A 137 -13.84 15.08 -7.06
N GLN A 138 -13.73 13.91 -6.43
CA GLN A 138 -14.90 13.12 -6.03
C GLN A 138 -15.60 13.74 -4.80
N LEU A 139 -14.95 14.68 -4.09
CA LEU A 139 -15.51 15.28 -2.87
C LEU A 139 -16.82 16.04 -3.13
N GLU A 140 -16.90 16.75 -4.26
CA GLU A 140 -18.13 17.45 -4.66
C GLU A 140 -19.28 16.47 -4.93
N LEU A 141 -18.96 15.29 -5.48
CA LEU A 141 -19.93 14.23 -5.73
C LEU A 141 -20.38 13.57 -4.41
N LEU A 142 -19.44 13.34 -3.48
CA LEU A 142 -19.77 12.80 -2.15
C LEU A 142 -20.71 13.73 -1.39
N TRP A 143 -20.46 15.04 -1.39
CA TRP A 143 -21.34 16.02 -0.72
C TRP A 143 -22.78 15.95 -1.24
N LYS A 144 -22.95 15.82 -2.56
CA LYS A 144 -24.28 15.73 -3.19
C LYS A 144 -24.99 14.40 -2.95
N THR A 145 -24.22 13.33 -2.67
CA THR A 145 -24.76 11.97 -2.53
C THR A 145 -25.04 11.62 -1.07
N SER A 146 -24.09 11.88 -0.17
CA SER A 146 -24.15 11.52 1.24
C SER A 146 -23.27 12.47 2.04
N PHE A 147 -23.91 13.42 2.75
CA PHE A 147 -23.22 14.37 3.61
C PHE A 147 -22.38 13.69 4.70
N TYR A 148 -22.85 12.54 5.21
CA TYR A 148 -22.15 11.76 6.23
C TYR A 148 -20.84 11.17 5.72
N ASP A 149 -20.82 10.61 4.49
CA ASP A 149 -19.60 10.05 3.91
C ASP A 149 -18.58 11.14 3.58
N PHE A 150 -19.05 12.32 3.16
CA PHE A 150 -18.20 13.50 3.01
C PHE A 150 -17.54 13.91 4.34
N LEU A 151 -18.31 13.90 5.43
CA LEU A 151 -17.82 14.32 6.74
C LEU A 151 -16.78 13.34 7.29
N ILE A 152 -17.00 12.03 7.14
CA ILE A 152 -16.01 11.00 7.47
C ILE A 152 -14.70 11.24 6.70
N TRP A 153 -14.79 11.56 5.40
CA TRP A 153 -13.60 11.85 4.59
C TRP A 153 -12.83 13.07 5.10
N ILE A 154 -13.51 14.18 5.38
CA ILE A 154 -12.87 15.40 5.88
C ILE A 154 -12.21 15.18 7.24
N VAL A 155 -12.91 14.54 8.18
CA VAL A 155 -12.37 14.27 9.51
C VAL A 155 -11.13 13.38 9.39
N SER A 156 -11.20 12.31 8.60
CA SER A 156 -10.06 11.41 8.37
C SER A 156 -8.86 12.16 7.78
N PHE A 157 -9.10 12.98 6.76
CA PHE A 157 -8.04 13.75 6.10
C PHE A 157 -7.39 14.76 7.05
N VAL A 158 -8.19 15.53 7.79
CA VAL A 158 -7.68 16.55 8.72
C VAL A 158 -6.90 15.88 9.85
N CYS A 159 -7.42 14.81 10.47
CA CYS A 159 -6.73 14.11 11.55
C CYS A 159 -5.39 13.50 11.09
N THR A 160 -5.33 12.90 9.90
CA THR A 160 -4.08 12.34 9.38
C THR A 160 -3.05 13.41 9.02
N VAL A 161 -3.48 14.59 8.55
CA VAL A 161 -2.57 15.70 8.18
C VAL A 161 -2.04 16.43 9.40
N THR A 162 -2.84 16.60 10.46
CA THR A 162 -2.43 17.38 11.65
C THR A 162 -1.64 16.56 12.67
N TRP A 163 -1.90 15.26 12.77
CA TRP A 163 -1.31 14.40 13.80
C TRP A 163 -0.30 13.44 13.19
N ASP A 164 -0.76 12.28 12.75
CA ASP A 164 0.02 11.24 12.12
C ASP A 164 -0.93 10.22 11.47
N VAL A 165 -0.41 9.33 10.63
CA VAL A 165 -1.23 8.31 9.95
C VAL A 165 -1.86 7.34 10.94
N SER A 166 -1.11 6.95 11.98
CA SER A 166 -1.58 6.01 13.02
C SER A 166 -2.79 6.58 13.78
N GLU A 167 -2.66 7.78 14.34
CA GLU A 167 -3.73 8.44 15.11
C GLU A 167 -4.92 8.83 14.22
N GLY A 168 -4.64 9.34 13.02
CA GLY A 168 -5.67 9.72 12.06
C GLY A 168 -6.58 8.55 11.67
N LEU A 169 -6.02 7.34 11.51
CA LEU A 169 -6.80 6.15 11.21
C LEU A 169 -7.72 5.75 12.37
N ILE A 170 -7.23 5.83 13.62
CA ILE A 170 -8.04 5.50 14.81
C ILE A 170 -9.22 6.46 14.91
N CYS A 171 -8.98 7.77 14.77
CA CYS A 171 -10.03 8.78 14.76
C CYS A 171 -11.04 8.55 13.63
N ALA A 172 -10.57 8.25 12.41
CA ALA A 172 -11.40 7.97 11.25
C ALA A 172 -12.35 6.78 11.48
N ILE A 173 -11.81 5.65 11.98
CA ILE A 173 -12.59 4.45 12.25
C ILE A 173 -13.63 4.71 13.35
N GLY A 174 -13.23 5.37 14.44
CA GLY A 174 -14.14 5.74 15.53
C GLY A 174 -15.30 6.61 15.03
N PHE A 175 -14.98 7.62 14.21
CA PHE A 175 -15.99 8.50 13.64
C PHE A 175 -16.93 7.79 12.65
N ALA A 176 -16.38 6.91 11.81
CA ALA A 176 -17.17 6.10 10.88
C ALA A 176 -18.15 5.18 11.63
N LEU A 177 -17.71 4.52 12.71
CA LEU A 177 -18.57 3.66 13.52
C LEU A 177 -19.69 4.44 14.21
N LEU A 178 -19.38 5.60 14.79
CA LEU A 178 -20.40 6.47 15.40
C LEU A 178 -21.46 6.89 14.38
N THR A 179 -21.02 7.27 13.17
CA THR A 179 -21.92 7.67 12.09
C THR A 179 -22.84 6.53 11.67
N VAL A 180 -22.32 5.30 11.60
CA VAL A 180 -23.13 4.10 11.30
C VAL A 180 -24.15 3.81 12.40
N ILE A 181 -23.77 3.94 13.68
CA ILE A 181 -24.69 3.72 14.80
C ILE A 181 -25.83 4.74 14.76
N VAL A 182 -25.52 6.02 14.58
CA VAL A 182 -26.53 7.09 14.48
C VAL A 182 -27.49 6.82 13.33
N ARG A 183 -26.99 6.34 12.19
CA ARG A 183 -27.80 5.99 11.01
C ARG A 183 -28.68 4.75 11.20
N ILE A 184 -28.32 3.82 12.10
CA ILE A 184 -29.13 2.63 12.39
C ILE A 184 -30.21 2.95 13.42
N GLN A 185 -29.96 3.92 14.31
CA GLN A 185 -30.88 4.30 15.39
C GLN A 185 -32.00 5.25 14.93
N TRP A 186 -31.84 5.91 13.79
CA TRP A 186 -32.81 6.83 13.18
C TRP A 186 -33.21 6.35 11.79
#